data_AF-A0A7X5WKW7-F1
#
_entry.id   AF-A0A7X5WKW7-F1
#
_cell.length_a   1.000
_cell.length_b   1.000
_cell.length_c   1.000
_cell.angle_alpha   90.00
_cell.angle_beta   90.00
_cell.angle_gamma   90.00
#
_symmetry.space_group_name_H-M   'P 1'
#
loop_
_entity.id
_entity.type
_entity.pdbx_description
1 polymer ?
#
loop_
_entity_poly.entity_id
_entity_poly.type
_entity_poly.pdbx_seq_one_letter_code
_entity_poly.pdbx_strand_id
1 'polypeptide(L)'
;MSERDTVNVTTLVAVEPARAFAVFTEQIGQWWRPQPRFHFMVGRAGTLRFEPGPDGRLVECYDVGPPYEVGRVLVWDPPERLAFEFR
;
A
#
# COMPACT_ATOMS: atom_id res chain seq x y z
N MET A 1 21.60 -21.04 -3.31
CA MET A 1 20.73 -19.91 -2.90
C MET A 1 19.56 -19.90 -3.86
N SER A 2 18.33 -20.12 -3.38
CA SER A 2 17.16 -20.14 -4.27
C SER A 2 16.98 -18.78 -4.94
N GLU A 3 16.71 -18.80 -6.24
CA GLU A 3 16.22 -17.65 -6.99
C GLU A 3 14.91 -17.18 -6.33
N ARG A 4 14.73 -15.87 -6.17
CA ARG A 4 13.50 -15.30 -5.63
C ARG A 4 12.58 -15.01 -6.82
N ASP A 5 11.39 -15.59 -6.78
CA ASP A 5 10.36 -15.26 -7.76
C ASP A 5 10.15 -13.75 -7.79
N THR A 6 10.30 -13.15 -8.97
CA THR A 6 10.18 -11.71 -9.17
C THR A 6 9.08 -11.44 -10.18
N VAL A 7 8.16 -10.54 -9.82
CA VAL A 7 7.09 -10.07 -10.70
C VAL A 7 7.25 -8.57 -10.91
N ASN A 8 7.30 -8.14 -12.17
CA ASN A 8 7.38 -6.72 -12.54
C ASN A 8 6.14 -6.34 -13.36
N VAL A 9 5.48 -5.24 -12.98
CA VAL A 9 4.32 -4.70 -13.68
C VAL A 9 4.52 -3.20 -13.85
N THR A 10 4.28 -2.71 -15.07
CA THR A 10 4.38 -1.28 -15.40
C THR A 10 3.08 -0.83 -16.05
N THR A 11 2.62 0.37 -15.68
CA THR A 11 1.47 1.03 -16.31
C THR A 11 1.80 2.51 -16.54
N LEU A 12 1.18 3.11 -17.56
CA LEU A 12 1.34 4.52 -17.90
C LEU A 12 0.05 5.27 -17.57
N VAL A 13 0.19 6.44 -16.96
CA VAL A 13 -0.91 7.33 -16.61
C VAL A 13 -0.63 8.74 -17.11
N ALA A 14 -1.66 9.43 -17.61
CA ALA A 14 -1.53 10.76 -18.19
C ALA A 14 -1.60 11.87 -17.12
N VAL A 15 -0.73 11.80 -16.12
CA VAL A 15 -0.60 12.80 -15.05
C VAL A 15 0.87 12.96 -14.66
N GLU A 16 1.22 14.12 -14.09
CA GLU A 16 2.56 14.37 -13.56
C GLU A 16 2.95 13.36 -12.46
N PRO A 17 4.24 12.98 -12.33
CA PRO A 17 4.69 12.01 -11.33
C PRO A 17 4.25 12.34 -9.90
N ALA A 18 4.32 13.61 -9.51
CA ALA A 18 3.87 14.05 -8.19
C ALA A 18 2.38 13.78 -7.94
N ARG A 19 1.55 13.94 -8.98
CA ARG A 19 0.11 13.63 -8.88
C ARG A 19 -0.13 12.13 -8.83
N ALA A 20 0.59 11.35 -9.64
CA ALA A 20 0.51 9.89 -9.61
C ALA A 20 0.90 9.35 -8.23
N PHE A 21 2.02 9.82 -7.67
CA PHE A 21 2.51 9.42 -6.36
C PHE A 21 1.52 9.75 -5.25
N ALA A 22 0.96 10.96 -5.24
CA ALA A 22 -0.04 11.37 -4.26
C ALA A 22 -1.32 10.51 -4.35
N VAL A 23 -1.84 10.25 -5.55
CA VAL A 23 -3.01 9.35 -5.72
C VAL A 23 -2.68 7.93 -5.26
N PHE A 24 -1.52 7.41 -5.64
CA PHE A 24 -1.11 6.07 -5.27
C PHE A 24 -1.00 5.90 -3.75
N THR A 25 -0.41 6.87 -3.06
CA THR A 25 -0.12 6.76 -1.63
C THR A 25 -1.25 7.24 -0.74
N GLU A 26 -1.78 8.44 -1.00
CA GLU A 26 -2.79 9.09 -0.14
C GLU A 26 -4.21 8.56 -0.40
N GLN A 27 -4.47 8.01 -1.59
CA GLN A 27 -5.80 7.54 -2.00
C GLN A 27 -5.86 6.03 -2.21
N ILE A 28 -4.92 5.26 -1.66
CA ILE A 28 -4.90 3.79 -1.76
C ILE A 28 -6.22 3.15 -1.34
N GLY A 29 -6.85 3.64 -0.29
CA GLY A 29 -8.18 3.17 0.15
C GLY A 29 -9.31 3.33 -0.88
N GLN A 30 -9.15 4.17 -1.91
CA GLN A 30 -10.16 4.40 -2.94
C GLN A 30 -10.01 3.47 -4.14
N TRP A 31 -8.76 3.19 -4.55
CA TRP A 31 -8.47 2.38 -5.73
C TRP A 31 -8.14 0.92 -5.38
N TRP A 32 -7.61 0.64 -4.19
CA TRP A 32 -7.51 -0.72 -3.67
C TRP A 32 -8.85 -1.12 -3.05
N ARG A 33 -9.59 -1.98 -3.76
CA ARG A 33 -10.83 -2.56 -3.25
C ARG A 33 -10.58 -3.99 -2.80
N PRO A 34 -10.65 -4.29 -1.48
CA PRO A 34 -10.46 -5.66 -1.02
C PRO A 34 -11.55 -6.55 -1.62
N GLN A 35 -11.15 -7.61 -2.30
CA GLN A 35 -12.06 -8.70 -2.64
C GLN A 35 -12.08 -9.70 -1.48
N PRO A 36 -13.15 -10.48 -1.27
CA PRO A 36 -13.25 -11.39 -0.13
C PRO A 36 -12.05 -12.33 0.06
N ARG A 37 -11.37 -12.71 -1.04
CA ARG A 37 -10.15 -13.53 -1.06
C ARG A 37 -8.85 -12.81 -0.62
N PHE A 38 -8.89 -11.50 -0.49
CA PHE A 38 -7.76 -10.63 -0.17
C PHE A 38 -8.00 -9.79 1.10
N HIS A 39 -8.98 -10.15 1.91
CA HIS A 39 -9.10 -9.57 3.25
C HIS A 39 -7.93 -10.04 4.11
N PHE A 40 -7.26 -9.10 4.77
CA PHE A 40 -6.20 -9.41 5.72
C PHE A 40 -6.77 -9.95 7.04
N MET A 41 -8.03 -9.62 7.38
CA MET A 41 -8.76 -10.19 8.50
C MET A 41 -10.11 -10.78 8.11
N VAL A 42 -10.40 -11.98 8.63
CA VAL A 42 -11.65 -12.70 8.37
C VAL A 42 -12.85 -11.87 8.83
N GLY A 43 -13.79 -11.61 7.91
CA GLY A 43 -15.05 -10.93 8.21
C GLY A 43 -14.93 -9.42 8.43
N ARG A 44 -13.77 -8.80 8.14
CA ARG A 44 -13.57 -7.36 8.28
C ARG A 44 -13.11 -6.76 6.95
N ALA A 45 -13.93 -5.89 6.38
CA ALA A 45 -13.52 -5.03 5.29
C ALA A 45 -12.88 -3.78 5.89
N GLY A 46 -11.60 -3.55 5.61
CA GLY A 46 -10.91 -2.33 6.00
C GLY A 46 -10.48 -1.50 4.81
N THR A 47 -10.02 -0.29 5.10
CA THR A 47 -9.48 0.64 4.11
C THR A 47 -7.98 0.71 4.28
N LEU A 48 -7.22 0.45 3.21
CA LEU A 48 -5.78 0.60 3.25
C LEU A 48 -5.38 2.06 3.38
N ARG A 49 -4.30 2.30 4.12
CA ARG A 49 -3.67 3.61 4.29
C ARG A 49 -2.17 3.44 4.49
N PHE A 50 -1.38 4.26 3.81
CA PHE A 50 0.01 4.45 4.17
C PHE A 50 0.16 5.48 5.30
N GLU A 51 1.01 5.18 6.25
CA GLU A 51 1.62 6.18 7.13
C GLU A 51 2.90 6.68 6.44
N PRO A 52 3.08 7.99 6.24
CA PRO A 52 4.20 8.52 5.48
C PRO A 52 5.52 8.46 6.25
N GLY A 53 6.63 8.46 5.50
CA GLY A 53 7.98 8.53 6.04
C GLY A 53 8.68 7.15 6.20
N PRO A 54 9.97 7.14 6.59
CA PRO A 54 10.79 5.94 6.67
C PRO A 54 10.37 4.95 7.77
N ASP A 55 9.67 5.42 8.81
CA ASP A 55 9.06 4.56 9.84
C ASP A 55 7.57 4.28 9.56
N GLY A 56 7.13 4.61 8.34
CA GLY A 56 5.78 4.42 7.87
C GLY A 56 5.36 2.95 7.81
N ARG A 57 4.05 2.73 7.78
CA ARG A 57 3.42 1.42 7.67
C ARG A 57 2.37 1.44 6.58
N LEU A 58 2.15 0.30 5.94
CA LEU A 58 0.89 0.04 5.25
C LEU A 58 -0.04 -0.61 6.27
N VAL A 59 -1.17 0.03 6.53
CA VAL A 59 -2.15 -0.46 7.50
C VAL A 59 -3.52 -0.62 6.87
N GLU A 60 -4.28 -1.60 7.34
CA GLU A 60 -5.71 -1.73 7.08
C GLU A 60 -6.47 -1.13 8.27
N CYS A 61 -7.20 -0.04 8.02
CA CYS A 61 -8.02 0.66 9.01
C CYS A 61 -9.46 0.16 9.00
N TYR A 62 -10.11 0.16 10.16
CA TYR A 62 -11.50 -0.28 10.34
C TYR A 62 -12.31 0.75 11.13
N ASP A 63 -13.63 0.68 11.04
CA ASP A 63 -14.53 1.58 11.78
C ASP A 63 -14.41 1.44 13.31
N VAL A 64 -14.08 0.22 13.79
CA VAL A 64 -13.99 -0.08 15.23
C VAL A 64 -12.72 -0.85 15.54
N GLY A 65 -11.94 -0.38 16.51
CA GLY A 65 -10.71 -1.03 16.97
C GLY A 65 -9.45 -0.60 16.22
N PRO A 66 -8.29 -1.18 16.58
CA PRO A 66 -7.00 -0.75 16.05
C PRO A 66 -6.81 -1.17 14.59
N PRO A 67 -5.97 -0.44 13.82
CA PRO A 67 -5.59 -0.85 12.49
C PRO A 67 -4.71 -2.10 12.52
N TYR A 68 -4.80 -2.91 11.45
CA TYR A 68 -3.91 -4.04 11.23
C TYR A 68 -2.71 -3.60 10.39
N GLU A 69 -1.49 -3.97 10.81
CA GLU A 69 -0.27 -3.68 10.04
C GLU A 69 -0.09 -4.74 8.95
N VAL A 70 -0.26 -4.33 7.70
CA VAL A 70 -0.06 -5.15 6.50
C VAL A 70 1.42 -5.22 6.13
N GLY A 71 2.16 -4.14 6.39
CA GLY A 71 3.57 -4.05 6.00
C GLY A 71 4.27 -2.82 6.53
N ARG A 72 5.59 -2.76 6.30
CA ARG A 72 6.47 -1.65 6.72
C ARG A 72 7.07 -0.94 5.53
N VAL A 73 7.07 0.38 5.57
CA VAL A 73 7.75 1.21 4.59
C VAL A 73 9.25 1.08 4.80
N LEU A 74 9.98 0.88 3.71
CA LEU A 74 11.44 0.81 3.65
C LEU A 74 12.02 2.09 3.04
N VAL A 75 11.29 2.71 2.10
CA VAL A 75 11.66 3.97 1.44
C VAL A 75 10.40 4.80 1.22
N TRP A 76 10.45 6.07 1.60
CA TRP A 76 9.43 7.08 1.29
C TRP A 76 10.11 8.33 0.73
N ASP A 77 10.22 8.40 -0.60
CA ASP A 77 10.94 9.46 -1.31
C ASP A 77 10.05 10.05 -2.42
N PRO A 78 9.07 10.90 -2.07
CA PRO A 78 8.14 11.46 -3.03
C PRO A 78 8.84 12.46 -3.98
N PRO A 79 8.53 12.46 -5.29
CA PRO A 79 7.57 11.57 -5.98
C PRO A 79 8.22 10.32 -6.61
N GLU A 80 9.51 10.08 -6.34
CA GLU A 80 10.35 9.14 -7.08
C GLU A 80 10.15 7.68 -6.67
N ARG A 81 9.99 7.41 -5.36
CA ARG A 81 10.04 6.04 -4.85
C ARG A 81 9.27 5.80 -3.58
N LEU A 82 8.49 4.72 -3.60
CA LEU A 82 7.97 4.04 -2.42
C LEU A 82 8.49 2.59 -2.46
N ALA A 83 9.00 2.10 -1.34
CA ALA A 83 9.28 0.67 -1.15
C ALA A 83 8.72 0.24 0.21
N PHE A 84 8.12 -0.94 0.27
CA PHE A 84 7.61 -1.53 1.51
C PHE A 84 7.68 -3.06 1.42
N GLU A 85 7.66 -3.71 2.57
CA GLU A 85 7.58 -5.17 2.68
C GLU A 85 6.26 -5.59 3.35
N PHE A 86 5.73 -6.75 2.95
CA PHE A 86 4.57 -7.37 3.57
C PHE A 86 5.00 -8.16 4.82
N ARG A 87 4.12 -8.21 5.84
CA ARG A 87 4.27 -9.09 7.02
C ARG A 87 3.43 -10.36 6.92
#